data_AF-A0A8S2VYA9-F1
#
_entry.id   AF-A0A8S2VYA9-F1
#
_cell.length_a   1.000
_cell.length_b   1.000
_cell.length_c   1.000
_cell.angle_alpha   90.00
_cell.angle_beta   90.00
_cell.angle_gamma   90.00
#
_symmetry.space_group_name_H-M   'P 1'
#
loop_
_entity.id
_entity.type
_entity.pdbx_description
1 polymer ?
#
loop_
_entity_poly.entity_id
_entity_poly.type
_entity_poly.pdbx_seq_one_letter_code
_entity_poly.pdbx_strand_id
1 'polypeptide(L)' 'MVLDALLKIKNEQDPTLAFRRSCREGICGSCSMNVDGRNTLACI' A
#
# COMPACT_ATOMS: atom_id res chain seq x y z
N MET A 1 5.31 6.93 -2.41
CA MET A 1 4.25 6.70 -1.40
C MET A 1 4.48 5.36 -0.70
N VAL A 2 3.85 5.09 0.45
CA VAL A 2 4.02 3.81 1.18
C VAL A 2 3.67 2.61 0.30
N LEU A 3 2.69 2.77 -0.59
CA LEU A 3 2.30 1.76 -1.57
C LEU A 3 3.46 1.33 -2.49
N ASP A 4 4.34 2.24 -2.88
CA ASP A 4 5.48 1.92 -3.76
C ASP A 4 6.52 1.07 -3.03
N ALA A 5 6.74 1.35 -1.74
CA ALA A 5 7.62 0.54 -0.89
C ALA A 5 7.04 -0.89 -0.72
N LEU A 6 5.74 -1.02 -0.47
CA LEU A 6 5.07 -2.32 -0.39
C LEU A 6 5.17 -3.11 -1.70
N LEU A 7 5.07 -2.43 -2.84
CA LEU A 7 5.25 -3.06 -4.15
C LEU A 7 6.68 -3.50 -4.40
N LYS A 8 7.65 -2.69 -4.01
CA LYS A 8 9.07 -3.05 -4.08
C LYS A 8 9.34 -4.31 -3.26
N ILE A 9 8.87 -4.37 -2.02
CA ILE A 9 9.01 -5.55 -1.17
C ILE A 9 8.35 -6.76 -1.83
N LYS A 10 7.11 -6.61 -2.32
CA LYS A 10 6.40 -7.72 -2.97
C LYS A 10 7.14 -8.26 -4.20
N ASN A 11 7.74 -7.38 -4.99
CA ASN A 11 8.35 -7.77 -6.27
C ASN A 11 9.79 -8.26 -6.12
N GLU A 12 10.55 -7.69 -5.18
CA GLU A 12 12.01 -7.90 -5.10
C GLU A 12 12.44 -8.73 -3.88
N GLN A 13 11.62 -8.82 -2.83
CA GLN A 13 12.01 -9.43 -1.56
C GLN A 13 11.10 -10.60 -1.16
N ASP A 14 9.78 -10.39 -1.17
CA ASP A 14 8.80 -11.38 -0.71
C ASP A 14 7.50 -11.34 -1.53
N PRO A 15 7.34 -12.24 -2.52
CA PRO A 15 6.13 -12.36 -3.32
C PRO A 15 4.86 -12.71 -2.52
N THR A 16 5.00 -13.27 -1.32
CA THR A 16 3.87 -13.69 -0.46
C THR A 16 3.17 -12.50 0.20
N LEU A 17 3.82 -11.34 0.27
CA LEU A 17 3.24 -10.11 0.82
C LEU A 17 1.95 -9.73 0.08
N ALA A 18 0.81 -9.79 0.77
CA ALA A 18 -0.51 -9.53 0.21
C ALA A 18 -1.13 -8.25 0.80
N PHE A 19 -1.53 -7.33 -0.07
CA PHE A 19 -2.25 -6.11 0.29
C PHE A 19 -3.19 -5.69 -0.83
N ARG A 20 -4.24 -4.95 -0.49
CA ARG A 20 -5.22 -4.43 -1.45
C ARG A 20 -4.74 -3.11 -2.05
N ARG A 21 -4.91 -2.95 -3.38
CA ARG A 21 -4.64 -1.69 -4.10
C ARG A 21 -5.47 -1.64 -5.38
N SER A 22 -5.76 -0.42 -5.86
CA SER A 22 -6.40 -0.21 -7.17
C SER A 22 -5.97 1.12 -7.82
N CYS A 23 -6.62 2.25 -7.51
CA CYS A 23 -6.48 3.52 -8.25
C CYS A 23 -5.11 4.22 -8.19
N ARG A 24 -4.33 4.04 -7.11
CA ARG A 24 -3.05 4.74 -6.83
C ARG A 24 -3.12 6.27 -6.68
N GLU A 25 -4.30 6.89 -6.70
CA GLU A 25 -4.48 8.34 -6.60
C GLU A 25 -5.41 8.76 -5.46
N GLY A 26 -5.68 7.85 -4.51
CA GLY A 26 -6.42 8.15 -3.29
C GLY A 26 -7.96 8.08 -3.40
N ILE A 27 -8.54 7.80 -4.57
CA ILE A 27 -10.01 7.85 -4.75
C ILE A 27 -10.76 6.58 -4.31
N CYS A 28 -10.17 5.40 -4.49
CA CYS A 28 -10.89 4.13 -4.30
C CYS A 28 -10.89 3.59 -2.85
N GLY A 29 -10.09 4.15 -1.95
CA GLY A 29 -9.93 3.66 -0.57
C GLY A 29 -9.33 2.26 -0.40
N SER A 30 -8.97 1.55 -1.48
CA SER A 30 -8.61 0.12 -1.41
C SER A 30 -7.31 -0.18 -0.66
N CYS A 31 -6.40 0.79 -0.51
CA CYS A 31 -5.12 0.63 0.18
C CYS A 31 -5.11 1.28 1.58
N SER A 32 -6.27 1.30 2.24
CA SER A 32 -6.39 1.75 3.63
C SER A 32 -5.60 0.83 4.56
N MET A 33 -4.71 1.42 5.36
CA MET A 33 -3.95 0.72 6.39
C MET A 33 -3.48 1.67 7.49
N ASN A 34 -3.06 1.12 8.63
CA ASN A 34 -2.47 1.90 9.71
C ASN A 34 -0.97 2.07 9.42
N VAL A 35 -0.49 3.31 9.41
CA VAL A 35 0.91 3.69 9.24
C VAL A 35 1.28 4.62 10.38
N ASP A 36 2.28 4.25 11.17
CA ASP A 36 2.74 5.01 12.36
C ASP A 36 1.60 5.41 13.32
N GLY A 37 0.66 4.49 13.54
CA GLY A 37 -0.49 4.70 14.42
C GLY A 37 -1.65 5.47 13.79
N ARG A 38 -1.53 5.96 12.55
CA ARG A 38 -2.57 6.71 11.85
C ARG A 38 -3.17 5.91 10.71
N ASN A 39 -4.51 5.90 10.61
CA ASN A 39 -5.21 5.30 9.48
C ASN A 39 -5.09 6.23 8.28
N THR A 40 -4.46 5.75 7.21
CA THR A 40 -4.23 6.50 5.97
C THR A 40 -4.38 5.58 4.75
N LEU A 41 -4.32 6.17 3.56
CA LEU A 41 -4.26 5.45 2.29
C LEU A 41 -2.80 5.33 1.87
N ALA A 42 -2.30 4.11 1.67
CA ALA A 42 -0.88 3.92 1.35
C ALA A 42 -0.42 4.60 0.04
N CYS A 43 -1.35 4.93 -0.86
CA CYS A 43 -1.05 5.59 -2.13
C CYS A 43 -0.93 7.12 -2.07
N ILE A 44 -1.14 7.76 -0.90
CA ILE A 44 -1.00 9.21 -0.72
C ILE A 44 -0.30 9.56 0.59
#